data_AF-A0A2M9H6Y8-F1
#
_entry.id   AF-A0A2M9H6Y8-F1
#
_cell.length_a   1.000
_cell.length_b   1.000
_cell.length_c   1.000
_cell.angle_alpha   90.00
_cell.angle_beta   90.00
_cell.angle_gamma   90.00
#
_symmetry.space_group_name_H-M   'P 1'
#
loop_
_entity.id
_entity.type
_entity.pdbx_description
1 polymer ?
#
loop_
_entity_poly.entity_id
_entity_poly.type
_entity_poly.pdbx_seq_one_letter_code
_entity_poly.pdbx_strand_id
1 'polypeptide(L)'
;MSVEVPDTSDLLRLRPTVRYDVEADGRGGGRHLGAVLPAISDAIGHPTPTPIHPDPHALREQLGLPDAASAIIVLVDGLGYWNIAMRRGHAPYLRSLMSDSIGERPISTCYPSTTVAAMSTFGTGTCPGLTAMTGYTQMNTETGQICQLIQFKDAVDPERLQTQPTIFERLAAQHVRVTSSGLPKFASSPLTMAAFRGADYIPNVLPKDRVMAACDAARTPGLTYLYIRDADKTGHNYGWNSDKWIGAFERIDAQLSALRRNAPKGTLIVITADHGMVSSSPEQRIDIAAEPQLARGVAAVGGEPRAAMLYVEEDESPDDVADRWRERLGDLALVRTRSQAVADGVYGHVDERVLPMIGDVLVSAAQHVTVVDSRIQSDKATRLPSVHGSQTSLEMDIPFLVDMA
;
A
#
# COMPACT_ATOMS: atom_id res chain seq x y z
N MET A 1 -22.99 -15.28 -1.17
CA MET A 1 -23.88 -14.23 -0.58
C MET A 1 -23.37 -12.88 -1.05
N SER A 2 -24.22 -11.87 -1.22
CA SER A 2 -23.78 -10.54 -1.66
C SER A 2 -23.05 -9.85 -0.50
N VAL A 3 -21.79 -9.44 -0.68
CA VAL A 3 -21.06 -8.59 0.29
C VAL A 3 -21.93 -7.36 0.60
N GLU A 4 -22.28 -7.20 1.88
CA GLU A 4 -23.01 -6.04 2.37
C GLU A 4 -22.03 -4.86 2.49
N VAL A 5 -22.38 -3.73 1.88
CA VAL A 5 -21.52 -2.54 1.87
C VAL A 5 -21.93 -1.67 3.06
N PRO A 6 -21.03 -1.43 4.04
CA PRO A 6 -21.30 -0.52 5.14
C PRO A 6 -21.54 0.90 4.66
N ASP A 7 -22.13 1.74 5.51
CA ASP A 7 -22.25 3.16 5.21
C ASP A 7 -20.87 3.78 4.96
N THR A 8 -20.79 4.71 4.00
CA THR A 8 -19.51 5.32 3.62
C THR A 8 -18.90 6.08 4.80
N SER A 9 -19.71 6.70 5.66
CA SER A 9 -19.22 7.40 6.85
C SER A 9 -18.53 6.45 7.84
N ASP A 10 -19.02 5.21 7.98
CA ASP A 10 -18.40 4.19 8.82
C ASP A 10 -17.07 3.71 8.22
N LEU A 11 -16.98 3.60 6.90
CA LEU A 11 -15.74 3.21 6.21
C LEU A 11 -14.64 4.27 6.29
N LEU A 12 -15.02 5.53 6.50
CA LEU A 12 -14.11 6.66 6.65
C LEU A 12 -13.75 6.99 8.11
N ARG A 13 -14.28 6.23 9.07
CA ARG A 13 -13.81 6.31 10.46
C ARG A 13 -12.43 5.67 10.59
N LEU A 14 -11.64 6.24 11.48
CA LEU A 14 -10.34 5.68 11.86
C LEU A 14 -10.54 4.30 12.46
N ARG A 15 -9.69 3.36 12.04
CA ARG A 15 -9.69 1.99 12.53
C ARG A 15 -8.53 1.78 13.49
N PRO A 16 -8.62 0.76 14.38
CA PRO A 16 -7.49 0.36 15.20
C PRO A 16 -6.25 0.05 14.34
N THR A 17 -5.08 0.29 14.92
CA THR A 17 -3.78 -0.01 14.30
C THR A 17 -3.72 -1.47 13.87
N VAL A 18 -3.31 -1.69 12.62
CA VAL A 18 -3.14 -3.03 12.07
C VAL A 18 -1.89 -3.66 12.66
N ARG A 19 -1.99 -4.93 13.08
CA ARG A 19 -0.86 -5.69 13.61
C ARG A 19 -0.19 -6.47 12.50
N TYR A 20 1.13 -6.63 12.58
CA TYR A 20 1.93 -7.38 11.60
C TYR A 20 2.18 -8.83 12.05
N ASP A 21 2.10 -9.11 13.35
CA ASP A 21 2.40 -10.42 13.94
C ASP A 21 1.25 -11.42 13.72
N VAL A 22 1.60 -12.67 13.37
CA VAL A 22 0.65 -13.73 12.98
C VAL A 22 -0.25 -14.17 14.14
N GLU A 23 0.23 -14.08 15.38
CA GLU A 23 -0.49 -14.51 16.59
C GLU A 23 -1.43 -13.44 17.19
N ALA A 24 -1.48 -12.24 16.60
CA ALA A 24 -2.31 -11.18 17.15
C ALA A 24 -3.79 -11.38 16.82
N ASP A 25 -4.63 -11.54 17.85
CA ASP A 25 -6.09 -11.42 17.73
C ASP A 25 -6.44 -10.00 17.24
N GLY A 26 -6.97 -9.87 16.01
CA GLY A 26 -7.42 -8.58 15.47
C GLY A 26 -7.29 -8.42 13.96
N ARG A 27 -7.31 -7.15 13.51
CA ARG A 27 -7.11 -6.77 12.10
C ARG A 27 -5.61 -6.81 11.77
N GLY A 28 -5.23 -7.62 10.78
CA GLY A 28 -3.83 -7.81 10.40
C GLY A 28 -3.37 -9.26 10.59
N GLY A 29 -2.11 -9.43 11.00
CA GLY A 29 -1.46 -10.73 11.15
C GLY A 29 -1.31 -11.43 9.80
N GLY A 30 -1.72 -12.70 9.71
CA GLY A 30 -1.64 -13.43 8.43
C GLY A 30 -2.61 -12.95 7.34
N ARG A 31 -3.59 -12.09 7.67
CA ARG A 31 -4.43 -11.36 6.70
C ARG A 31 -3.95 -9.93 6.50
N HIS A 32 -2.66 -9.80 6.20
CA HIS A 32 -1.98 -8.53 5.94
C HIS A 32 -1.23 -8.57 4.60
N LEU A 33 -1.05 -7.42 3.95
CA LEU A 33 -0.35 -7.30 2.68
C LEU A 33 1.07 -7.91 2.71
N GLY A 34 1.79 -7.72 3.81
CA GLY A 34 3.12 -8.31 4.04
C GLY A 34 3.13 -9.84 4.11
N ALA A 35 2.00 -10.48 4.40
CA ALA A 35 1.91 -11.95 4.49
C ALA A 35 1.70 -12.61 3.12
N VAL A 36 1.30 -11.85 2.08
CA VAL A 36 0.88 -12.39 0.79
C VAL A 36 2.01 -13.10 0.05
N LEU A 37 3.17 -12.47 -0.12
CA LEU A 37 4.29 -13.09 -0.83
C LEU A 37 4.91 -14.27 -0.06
N PRO A 38 5.11 -14.22 1.27
CA PRO A 38 5.47 -15.40 2.06
C PRO A 38 4.50 -16.57 1.85
N ALA A 39 3.19 -16.34 1.93
CA ALA A 39 2.20 -17.40 1.71
C ALA A 39 2.24 -17.99 0.29
N ILE A 40 2.39 -17.14 -0.73
CA ILE A 40 2.54 -17.59 -2.12
C ILE A 40 3.85 -18.37 -2.30
N SER A 41 4.92 -17.98 -1.61
CA SER A 41 6.19 -18.70 -1.67
C SER A 41 6.06 -20.14 -1.17
N ASP A 42 5.28 -20.38 -0.10
CA ASP A 42 4.95 -21.74 0.35
C ASP A 42 4.05 -22.47 -0.66
N ALA A 43 3.05 -21.79 -1.23
CA ALA A 43 2.14 -22.37 -2.22
C ALA A 43 2.86 -22.87 -3.48
N ILE A 44 3.99 -22.25 -3.85
CA ILE A 44 4.85 -22.70 -4.95
C ILE A 44 5.96 -23.67 -4.53
N GLY A 45 5.96 -24.14 -3.27
CA GLY A 45 6.92 -25.12 -2.75
C GLY A 45 8.27 -24.55 -2.31
N HIS A 46 8.38 -23.23 -2.14
CA HIS A 46 9.60 -22.53 -1.77
C HIS A 46 9.38 -21.57 -0.59
N PRO A 47 8.98 -22.10 0.59
CA PRO A 47 8.64 -21.29 1.76
C PRO A 47 9.77 -20.33 2.11
N THR A 48 9.46 -19.03 2.09
CA THR A 48 10.42 -17.96 2.30
C THR A 48 10.03 -17.16 3.55
N PRO A 49 10.59 -17.51 4.73
CA PRO A 49 10.28 -16.80 5.97
C PRO A 49 10.90 -15.40 6.01
N THR A 50 10.27 -14.52 6.79
CA THR A 50 10.73 -13.14 7.02
C THR A 50 10.82 -12.85 8.52
N PRO A 51 11.47 -11.74 8.94
CA PRO A 51 11.49 -11.33 10.34
C PRO A 51 10.11 -11.16 10.99
N ILE A 52 9.08 -10.83 10.20
CA ILE A 52 7.70 -10.64 10.65
C ILE A 52 6.86 -11.92 10.50
N HIS A 53 7.17 -12.72 9.48
CA HIS A 53 6.41 -13.88 9.07
C HIS A 53 7.32 -15.12 9.05
N PRO A 54 7.61 -15.74 10.22
CA PRO A 54 8.53 -16.86 10.32
C PRO A 54 7.97 -18.18 9.79
N ASP A 55 6.65 -18.31 9.67
CA ASP A 55 5.95 -19.52 9.19
C ASP A 55 5.10 -19.24 7.94
N PRO A 56 5.70 -19.32 6.74
CA PRO A 56 4.98 -19.21 5.47
C PRO A 56 3.85 -20.24 5.29
N HIS A 57 3.95 -21.41 5.91
CA HIS A 57 2.95 -22.47 5.75
C HIS A 57 1.66 -22.13 6.48
N ALA A 58 1.76 -21.68 7.73
CA ALA A 58 0.61 -21.19 8.48
C ALA A 58 -0.09 -20.03 7.75
N LEU A 59 0.67 -19.14 7.10
CA LEU A 59 0.11 -18.06 6.29
C LEU A 59 -0.64 -18.58 5.05
N ARG A 60 -0.08 -19.57 4.35
CA ARG A 60 -0.75 -20.21 3.21
C ARG A 60 -2.08 -20.83 3.62
N GLU A 61 -2.10 -21.56 4.73
CA GLU A 61 -3.33 -22.16 5.28
C GLU A 61 -4.35 -21.09 5.68
N GLN A 62 -3.92 -20.04 6.39
CA GLN A 62 -4.79 -18.96 6.83
C GLN A 62 -5.39 -18.15 5.67
N LEU A 63 -4.62 -17.96 4.59
CA LEU A 63 -5.07 -17.30 3.36
C LEU A 63 -5.81 -18.24 2.40
N GLY A 64 -5.87 -19.54 2.71
CA GLY A 64 -6.59 -20.53 1.91
C GLY A 64 -6.00 -20.75 0.52
N LEU A 65 -4.68 -20.59 0.37
CA LEU A 65 -4.01 -20.76 -0.92
C LEU A 65 -3.74 -22.24 -1.21
N PRO A 66 -4.10 -22.76 -2.40
CA PRO A 66 -3.76 -24.13 -2.79
C PRO A 66 -2.29 -24.23 -3.22
N ASP A 67 -1.76 -25.45 -3.27
CA ASP A 67 -0.47 -25.72 -3.88
C ASP A 67 -0.53 -25.54 -5.41
N ALA A 68 0.50 -24.91 -5.98
CA ALA A 68 0.61 -24.67 -7.42
C ALA A 68 2.08 -24.61 -7.86
N ALA A 69 2.40 -25.09 -9.06
CA ALA A 69 3.77 -24.95 -9.58
C ALA A 69 4.11 -23.52 -10.02
N SER A 70 3.10 -22.75 -10.43
CA SER A 70 3.23 -21.37 -10.90
C SER A 70 2.19 -20.49 -10.23
N ALA A 71 2.59 -19.27 -9.85
CA ALA A 71 1.69 -18.25 -9.35
C ALA A 71 1.84 -16.93 -10.11
N ILE A 72 0.71 -16.28 -10.40
CA ILE A 72 0.64 -14.89 -10.86
C ILE A 72 -0.03 -14.05 -9.77
N ILE A 73 0.72 -13.14 -9.16
CA ILE A 73 0.22 -12.15 -8.22
C ILE A 73 0.03 -10.81 -8.94
N VAL A 74 -1.20 -10.35 -9.00
CA VAL A 74 -1.58 -9.07 -9.61
C VAL A 74 -1.82 -8.05 -8.51
N LEU A 75 -1.06 -6.96 -8.51
CA LEU A 75 -1.29 -5.81 -7.65
C LEU A 75 -1.89 -4.68 -8.48
N VAL A 76 -3.11 -4.29 -8.13
CA VAL A 76 -3.81 -3.16 -8.74
C VAL A 76 -3.75 -1.97 -7.80
N ASP A 77 -2.95 -0.97 -8.18
CA ASP A 77 -2.68 0.23 -7.39
C ASP A 77 -3.98 1.02 -7.12
N GLY A 78 -4.24 1.30 -5.84
CA GLY A 78 -5.39 2.09 -5.39
C GLY A 78 -6.76 1.41 -5.55
N LEU A 79 -6.80 0.08 -5.74
CA LEU A 79 -8.04 -0.68 -5.88
C LEU A 79 -8.52 -1.29 -4.56
N GLY A 80 -9.01 -0.45 -3.64
CA GLY A 80 -9.49 -0.87 -2.33
C GLY A 80 -10.69 -1.81 -2.39
N TYR A 81 -10.83 -2.66 -1.37
CA TYR A 81 -11.88 -3.69 -1.30
C TYR A 81 -13.28 -3.08 -1.41
N TRP A 82 -13.50 -2.01 -0.65
CA TRP A 82 -14.78 -1.32 -0.60
C TRP A 82 -15.05 -0.50 -1.86
N ASN A 83 -14.01 0.03 -2.54
CA ASN A 83 -14.16 0.67 -3.84
C ASN A 83 -14.70 -0.33 -4.88
N ILE A 84 -14.21 -1.57 -4.88
CA ILE A 84 -14.74 -2.68 -5.71
C ILE A 84 -16.17 -2.99 -5.29
N ALA A 85 -16.44 -3.21 -4.00
CA ALA A 85 -17.76 -3.58 -3.50
C ALA A 85 -18.86 -2.59 -3.92
N MET A 86 -18.58 -1.28 -3.80
CA MET A 86 -19.46 -0.17 -4.17
C MET A 86 -19.67 -0.01 -5.68
N ARG A 87 -18.81 -0.61 -6.50
CA ARG A 87 -18.85 -0.51 -7.98
C ARG A 87 -18.92 -1.86 -8.67
N ARG A 88 -19.20 -2.94 -7.93
CA ARG A 88 -19.16 -4.34 -8.39
C ARG A 88 -20.01 -4.64 -9.64
N GLY A 89 -21.01 -3.80 -9.94
CA GLY A 89 -21.81 -3.89 -11.16
C GLY A 89 -21.00 -3.73 -12.45
N HIS A 90 -19.86 -3.03 -12.39
CA HIS A 90 -18.97 -2.74 -13.52
C HIS A 90 -17.82 -3.75 -13.69
N ALA A 91 -17.68 -4.71 -12.77
CA ALA A 91 -16.56 -5.63 -12.75
C ALA A 91 -17.03 -7.07 -12.52
N PRO A 92 -17.63 -7.71 -13.55
CA PRO A 92 -18.22 -9.03 -13.41
C PRO A 92 -17.22 -10.11 -12.97
N TYR A 93 -15.95 -10.03 -13.37
CA TYR A 93 -14.93 -11.02 -12.98
C TYR A 93 -14.49 -10.83 -11.53
N LEU A 94 -14.17 -9.61 -11.11
CA LEU A 94 -13.87 -9.33 -9.69
C LEU A 94 -15.07 -9.66 -8.79
N ARG A 95 -16.29 -9.35 -9.23
CA ARG A 95 -17.52 -9.69 -8.51
C ARG A 95 -17.69 -11.19 -8.30
N SER A 96 -17.33 -12.03 -9.27
CA SER A 96 -17.42 -13.49 -9.07
C SER A 96 -16.46 -13.95 -7.98
N LEU A 97 -15.22 -13.46 -7.98
CA LEU A 97 -14.23 -13.83 -6.96
C LEU A 97 -14.56 -13.29 -5.56
N MET A 98 -15.18 -12.12 -5.47
CA MET A 98 -15.67 -11.58 -4.18
C MET A 98 -16.85 -12.39 -3.60
N SER A 99 -17.47 -13.26 -4.39
CA SER A 99 -18.56 -14.12 -3.92
C SER A 99 -18.06 -15.44 -3.32
N ASP A 100 -16.76 -15.75 -3.48
CA ASP A 100 -16.08 -16.90 -2.90
C ASP A 100 -15.69 -16.65 -1.44
N SER A 101 -15.52 -17.72 -0.65
CA SER A 101 -15.27 -17.64 0.80
C SER A 101 -13.98 -16.88 1.18
N ILE A 102 -12.97 -16.91 0.30
CA ILE A 102 -11.72 -16.16 0.50
C ILE A 102 -11.96 -14.67 0.21
N GLY A 103 -12.60 -14.38 -0.93
CA GLY A 103 -12.79 -13.03 -1.45
C GLY A 103 -13.96 -12.23 -0.82
N GLU A 104 -14.83 -12.86 -0.04
CA GLU A 104 -15.91 -12.18 0.68
C GLU A 104 -15.42 -11.29 1.84
N ARG A 105 -14.12 -11.32 2.17
CA ARG A 105 -13.52 -10.52 3.25
C ARG A 105 -12.22 -9.87 2.80
N PRO A 106 -11.98 -8.60 3.18
CA PRO A 106 -10.72 -7.93 2.88
C PRO A 106 -9.54 -8.52 3.68
N ILE A 107 -8.33 -8.22 3.22
CA ILE A 107 -7.13 -8.20 4.06
C ILE A 107 -6.73 -6.75 4.32
N SER A 108 -5.79 -6.51 5.24
CA SER A 108 -5.32 -5.16 5.56
C SER A 108 -3.99 -4.83 4.91
N THR A 109 -3.81 -3.57 4.49
CA THR A 109 -2.48 -3.01 4.16
C THR A 109 -1.79 -2.41 5.38
N CYS A 110 -0.56 -1.94 5.20
CA CYS A 110 0.25 -1.29 6.21
C CYS A 110 -0.16 0.18 6.44
N TYR A 111 0.38 0.79 7.50
CA TYR A 111 0.34 2.24 7.69
C TYR A 111 1.69 2.91 7.32
N PRO A 112 1.68 4.08 6.65
CA PRO A 112 0.53 4.67 5.98
C PRO A 112 0.07 3.79 4.81
N SER A 113 -1.21 3.87 4.46
CA SER A 113 -1.79 3.12 3.35
C SER A 113 -1.42 3.79 2.02
N THR A 114 -0.14 3.78 1.71
CA THR A 114 0.46 4.51 0.60
C THR A 114 1.34 3.60 -0.22
N THR A 115 1.42 3.83 -1.54
CA THR A 115 2.20 2.99 -2.46
C THR A 115 3.62 2.74 -1.95
N VAL A 116 4.31 3.76 -1.44
CA VAL A 116 5.69 3.62 -0.94
C VAL A 116 5.82 2.57 0.18
N ALA A 117 5.04 2.73 1.24
CA ALA A 117 5.09 1.85 2.42
C ALA A 117 4.52 0.46 2.09
N ALA A 118 3.40 0.42 1.36
CA ALA A 118 2.70 -0.80 1.01
C ALA A 118 3.50 -1.68 0.05
N MET A 119 4.12 -1.10 -0.98
CA MET A 119 4.92 -1.84 -1.95
C MET A 119 6.18 -2.43 -1.30
N SER A 120 6.84 -1.66 -0.43
CA SER A 120 8.03 -2.12 0.28
C SER A 120 7.70 -3.20 1.31
N THR A 121 6.56 -3.06 2.01
CA THR A 121 6.01 -4.09 2.91
C THR A 121 5.67 -5.37 2.14
N PHE A 122 4.96 -5.24 1.02
CA PHE A 122 4.58 -6.36 0.16
C PHE A 122 5.80 -7.11 -0.38
N GLY A 123 6.73 -6.38 -1.02
CA GLY A 123 7.86 -6.97 -1.70
C GLY A 123 8.90 -7.62 -0.79
N THR A 124 8.96 -7.20 0.48
CA THR A 124 9.87 -7.76 1.50
C THR A 124 9.19 -8.74 2.45
N GLY A 125 7.86 -8.73 2.50
CA GLY A 125 7.07 -9.43 3.50
C GLY A 125 7.37 -8.99 4.93
N THR A 126 7.67 -7.70 5.14
CA THR A 126 8.01 -7.13 6.45
C THR A 126 7.08 -5.97 6.82
N CYS A 127 7.60 -4.91 7.45
CA CYS A 127 6.83 -3.74 7.87
C CYS A 127 7.58 -2.44 7.57
N PRO A 128 6.88 -1.29 7.52
CA PRO A 128 7.47 0.02 7.26
C PRO A 128 8.66 0.38 8.17
N GLY A 129 8.58 0.01 9.46
CA GLY A 129 9.64 0.26 10.43
C GLY A 129 10.94 -0.53 10.21
N LEU A 130 10.90 -1.63 9.46
CA LEU A 130 12.07 -2.39 9.02
C LEU A 130 12.55 -1.95 7.64
N THR A 131 11.62 -1.60 6.75
CA THR A 131 11.93 -1.19 5.38
C THR A 131 12.46 0.24 5.27
N ALA A 132 12.26 1.08 6.30
CA ALA A 132 12.57 2.51 6.30
C ALA A 132 11.75 3.35 5.32
N MET A 133 10.65 2.79 4.80
CA MET A 133 9.76 3.42 3.84
C MET A 133 8.48 3.84 4.57
N THR A 134 8.53 4.96 5.30
CA THR A 134 7.53 5.33 6.33
C THR A 134 6.48 6.34 5.85
N GLY A 135 6.59 6.83 4.61
CA GLY A 135 5.58 7.66 3.96
C GLY A 135 5.95 8.03 2.53
N TYR A 136 5.03 8.72 1.82
CA TYR A 136 5.32 9.26 0.49
C TYR A 136 6.51 10.25 0.50
N THR A 137 6.54 11.12 1.51
CA THR A 137 7.69 11.96 1.84
C THR A 137 8.12 11.72 3.28
N GLN A 138 9.41 11.83 3.56
CA GLN A 138 9.95 11.65 4.91
C GLN A 138 11.28 12.39 5.08
N MET A 139 11.84 12.42 6.29
CA MET A 139 13.15 13.01 6.54
C MET A 139 14.25 12.15 5.93
N ASN A 140 15.11 12.77 5.12
CA ASN A 140 16.39 12.20 4.76
C ASN A 140 17.40 12.47 5.89
N THR A 141 17.81 11.41 6.57
CA THR A 141 18.70 11.49 7.73
C THR A 141 20.13 11.90 7.39
N GLU A 142 20.54 11.85 6.13
CA GLU A 142 21.88 12.28 5.68
C GLU A 142 21.93 13.78 5.39
N THR A 143 20.79 14.40 5.04
CA THR A 143 20.73 15.81 4.64
C THR A 143 19.92 16.69 5.58
N GLY A 144 19.10 16.10 6.46
CA GLY A 144 18.16 16.83 7.31
C GLY A 144 17.06 17.54 6.53
N GLN A 145 16.75 17.08 5.31
CA GLN A 145 15.71 17.65 4.43
C GLN A 145 14.64 16.60 4.12
N ILE A 146 13.44 17.07 3.76
CA ILE A 146 12.36 16.19 3.30
C ILE A 146 12.69 15.63 1.92
N CYS A 147 12.62 14.31 1.78
CA CYS A 147 12.75 13.59 0.54
C CYS A 147 11.43 12.98 0.08
N GLN A 148 11.36 12.54 -1.17
CA GLN A 148 10.19 11.87 -1.76
C GLN A 148 10.58 10.48 -2.29
N LEU A 149 9.81 9.45 -1.96
CA LEU A 149 10.22 8.05 -2.12
C LEU A 149 9.60 7.29 -3.30
N ILE A 150 8.76 7.91 -4.12
CA ILE A 150 8.30 7.31 -5.39
C ILE A 150 9.38 7.43 -6.46
N GLN A 151 10.00 8.61 -6.56
CA GLN A 151 11.05 8.96 -7.50
C GLN A 151 12.42 9.04 -6.82
N PHE A 152 12.48 8.87 -5.50
CA PHE A 152 13.71 9.02 -4.70
C PHE A 152 14.36 10.40 -4.88
N LYS A 153 13.51 11.43 -4.98
CA LYS A 153 14.00 12.81 -5.07
C LYS A 153 14.54 13.22 -3.71
N ASP A 154 15.80 13.66 -3.68
CA ASP A 154 16.52 14.08 -2.48
C ASP A 154 16.58 12.98 -1.40
N ALA A 155 16.38 11.71 -1.77
CA ALA A 155 16.36 10.57 -0.87
C ALA A 155 17.72 9.87 -0.81
N VAL A 156 17.94 9.10 0.26
CA VAL A 156 19.03 8.11 0.33
C VAL A 156 18.85 7.10 -0.80
N ASP A 157 19.96 6.60 -1.35
CA ASP A 157 19.94 5.56 -2.38
C ASP A 157 19.01 4.38 -2.00
N PRO A 158 18.21 3.83 -2.93
CA PRO A 158 17.23 2.76 -2.66
C PRO A 158 17.76 1.57 -1.86
N GLU A 159 18.94 1.06 -2.20
CA GLU A 159 19.51 -0.14 -1.57
C GLU A 159 20.09 0.17 -0.19
N ARG A 160 20.51 1.42 0.04
CA ARG A 160 20.97 1.90 1.35
C ARG A 160 19.81 2.23 2.29
N LEU A 161 18.70 2.74 1.74
CA LEU A 161 17.51 3.09 2.52
C LEU A 161 16.76 1.82 2.94
N GLN A 162 16.40 1.00 1.96
CA GLN A 162 15.65 -0.23 2.14
C GLN A 162 16.63 -1.42 2.14
N THR A 163 16.90 -1.95 3.32
CA THR A 163 17.94 -2.98 3.52
C THR A 163 17.39 -4.39 3.72
N GLN A 164 16.07 -4.56 3.85
CA GLN A 164 15.48 -5.89 4.01
C GLN A 164 15.54 -6.63 2.67
N PRO A 165 16.01 -7.89 2.61
CA PRO A 165 15.98 -8.67 1.39
C PRO A 165 14.54 -8.88 0.92
N THR A 166 14.29 -8.63 -0.36
CA THR A 166 12.98 -8.85 -0.97
C THR A 166 12.69 -10.35 -1.08
N ILE A 167 11.41 -10.72 -1.12
CA ILE A 167 10.99 -12.11 -1.36
C ILE A 167 11.49 -12.58 -2.74
N PHE A 168 11.57 -11.68 -3.71
CA PHE A 168 12.07 -11.95 -5.05
C PHE A 168 13.56 -12.31 -5.05
N GLU A 169 14.42 -11.55 -4.35
CA GLU A 169 15.83 -11.92 -4.13
C GLU A 169 15.98 -13.29 -3.46
N ARG A 170 15.18 -13.54 -2.42
CA ARG A 170 15.21 -14.80 -1.66
C ARG A 170 14.77 -16.01 -2.48
N LEU A 171 13.78 -15.84 -3.36
CA LEU A 171 13.33 -16.88 -4.29
C LEU A 171 14.37 -17.10 -5.41
N ALA A 172 14.93 -16.03 -5.98
CA ALA A 172 15.99 -16.14 -6.99
C ALA A 172 17.23 -16.86 -6.44
N ALA A 173 17.60 -16.60 -5.19
CA ALA A 173 18.70 -17.30 -4.49
C ALA A 173 18.43 -18.81 -4.30
N GLN A 174 17.17 -19.23 -4.31
CA GLN A 174 16.74 -20.63 -4.32
C GLN A 174 16.59 -21.20 -5.75
N HIS A 175 17.04 -20.47 -6.77
CA HIS A 175 16.88 -20.79 -8.19
C HIS A 175 15.42 -20.89 -8.66
N VAL A 176 14.51 -20.22 -7.97
CA VAL A 176 13.11 -20.09 -8.39
C VAL A 176 13.01 -18.96 -9.42
N ARG A 177 12.29 -19.21 -10.52
CA ARG A 177 12.01 -18.15 -11.49
C ARG A 177 11.12 -17.09 -10.85
N VAL A 178 11.59 -15.84 -10.90
CA VAL A 178 10.86 -14.66 -10.46
C VAL A 178 10.80 -13.64 -11.59
N THR A 179 9.60 -13.20 -11.94
CA THR A 179 9.39 -12.28 -13.07
C THR A 179 8.47 -11.15 -12.66
N SER A 180 8.80 -9.92 -13.05
CA SER A 180 7.97 -8.74 -12.88
C SER A 180 7.52 -8.21 -14.24
N SER A 181 6.22 -8.13 -14.48
CA SER A 181 5.63 -7.59 -15.71
C SER A 181 5.02 -6.21 -15.43
N GLY A 182 5.50 -5.19 -16.14
CA GLY A 182 5.08 -3.82 -15.88
C GLY A 182 5.46 -2.83 -16.97
N LEU A 183 5.27 -1.53 -16.69
CA LEU A 183 5.61 -0.48 -17.65
C LEU A 183 7.13 -0.31 -17.76
N PRO A 184 7.68 0.06 -18.94
CA PRO A 184 9.12 0.25 -19.12
C PRO A 184 9.74 1.24 -18.13
N LYS A 185 9.05 2.34 -17.84
CA LYS A 185 9.54 3.37 -16.92
C LYS A 185 9.74 2.92 -15.47
N PHE A 186 9.20 1.76 -15.09
CA PHE A 186 9.36 1.21 -13.74
C PHE A 186 10.46 0.16 -13.65
N ALA A 187 11.00 -0.34 -14.78
CA ALA A 187 11.99 -1.42 -14.80
C ALA A 187 13.23 -1.12 -13.96
N SER A 188 13.69 0.13 -14.01
CA SER A 188 14.83 0.64 -13.24
C SER A 188 14.43 1.79 -12.31
N SER A 189 13.14 1.87 -11.95
CA SER A 189 12.72 2.95 -11.04
C SER A 189 13.22 2.69 -9.62
N PRO A 190 13.64 3.74 -8.89
CA PRO A 190 14.16 3.60 -7.53
C PRO A 190 13.23 2.82 -6.57
N LEU A 191 11.91 3.02 -6.63
CA LEU A 191 10.97 2.24 -5.82
C LEU A 191 10.95 0.75 -6.18
N THR A 192 11.04 0.40 -7.47
CA THR A 192 11.21 -1.00 -7.90
C THR A 192 12.50 -1.58 -7.33
N MET A 193 13.60 -0.81 -7.36
CA MET A 193 14.87 -1.20 -6.77
C MET A 193 14.83 -1.27 -5.24
N ALA A 194 13.94 -0.55 -4.57
CA ALA A 194 13.76 -0.68 -3.11
C ALA A 194 12.90 -1.89 -2.73
N ALA A 195 11.86 -2.21 -3.51
CA ALA A 195 10.82 -3.15 -3.07
C ALA A 195 10.81 -4.49 -3.83
N PHE A 196 11.38 -4.59 -5.03
CA PHE A 196 11.20 -5.73 -5.95
C PHE A 196 12.48 -6.22 -6.62
N ARG A 197 13.64 -6.03 -5.98
CA ARG A 197 14.94 -6.53 -6.48
C ARG A 197 14.91 -8.04 -6.73
N GLY A 198 15.76 -8.53 -7.61
CA GLY A 198 15.92 -9.96 -7.87
C GLY A 198 14.94 -10.58 -8.87
N ALA A 199 13.89 -9.86 -9.29
CA ALA A 199 13.00 -10.31 -10.35
C ALA A 199 13.52 -9.92 -11.75
N ASP A 200 13.37 -10.82 -12.73
CA ASP A 200 13.55 -10.49 -14.14
C ASP A 200 12.41 -9.58 -14.60
N TYR A 201 12.72 -8.34 -14.98
CA TYR A 201 11.71 -7.36 -15.36
C TYR A 201 11.39 -7.43 -16.86
N ILE A 202 10.12 -7.66 -17.20
CA ILE A 202 9.61 -7.69 -18.58
C ILE A 202 8.78 -6.42 -18.86
N PRO A 203 9.35 -5.43 -19.59
CA PRO A 203 8.68 -4.15 -19.81
C PRO A 203 7.77 -4.18 -21.03
N ASN A 204 6.52 -3.76 -20.87
CA ASN A 204 5.57 -3.57 -21.99
C ASN A 204 4.71 -2.31 -21.81
N VAL A 205 4.47 -1.59 -22.91
CA VAL A 205 3.69 -0.33 -22.89
C VAL A 205 2.19 -0.61 -22.86
N LEU A 206 1.70 -1.54 -23.69
CA LEU A 206 0.27 -1.81 -23.79
C LEU A 206 -0.19 -2.70 -22.63
N PRO A 207 -1.35 -2.44 -22.03
CA PRO A 207 -1.87 -3.26 -20.94
C PRO A 207 -2.02 -4.74 -21.30
N LYS A 208 -2.52 -5.04 -22.52
CA LYS A 208 -2.65 -6.42 -23.01
C LYS A 208 -1.31 -7.16 -23.08
N ASP A 209 -0.24 -6.48 -23.48
CA ASP A 209 1.08 -7.11 -23.67
C ASP A 209 1.71 -7.43 -22.31
N ARG A 210 1.46 -6.60 -21.29
CA ARG A 210 1.84 -6.90 -19.89
C ARG A 210 1.12 -8.14 -19.36
N VAL A 211 -0.18 -8.28 -19.63
CA VAL A 211 -0.98 -9.45 -19.25
C VAL A 211 -0.45 -10.71 -19.95
N MET A 212 -0.22 -10.65 -21.26
CA MET A 212 0.30 -11.82 -22.01
C MET A 212 1.71 -12.20 -21.57
N ALA A 213 2.59 -11.22 -21.32
CA ALA A 213 3.93 -11.47 -20.78
C ALA A 213 3.87 -12.18 -19.41
N ALA A 214 2.90 -11.82 -18.56
CA ALA A 214 2.71 -12.51 -17.28
C ALA A 214 2.25 -13.97 -17.47
N CYS A 215 1.31 -14.21 -18.39
CA CYS A 215 0.88 -15.57 -18.75
C CYS A 215 2.03 -16.41 -19.32
N ASP A 216 2.85 -15.83 -20.20
CA ASP A 216 3.97 -16.53 -20.82
C ASP A 216 5.06 -16.86 -19.80
N ALA A 217 5.38 -15.94 -18.88
CA ALA A 217 6.29 -16.22 -17.78
C ALA A 217 5.80 -17.35 -16.87
N ALA A 218 4.49 -17.44 -16.62
CA ALA A 218 3.87 -18.47 -15.78
C ALA A 218 3.89 -19.88 -16.41
N ARG A 219 4.28 -20.02 -17.69
CA ARG A 219 4.50 -21.35 -18.33
C ARG A 219 5.67 -22.10 -17.69
N THR A 220 6.57 -21.38 -17.03
CA THR A 220 7.67 -21.95 -16.25
C THR A 220 7.36 -21.80 -14.76
N PRO A 221 7.47 -22.88 -13.95
CA PRO A 221 7.23 -22.84 -12.50
C PRO A 221 7.92 -21.66 -11.79
N GLY A 222 7.25 -21.09 -10.80
CA GLY A 222 7.76 -19.94 -10.01
C GLY A 222 6.74 -18.82 -9.81
N LEU A 223 7.22 -17.62 -9.51
CA LEU A 223 6.40 -16.45 -9.18
C LEU A 223 6.43 -15.38 -10.28
N THR A 224 5.27 -14.92 -10.71
CA THR A 224 5.12 -13.78 -11.63
C THR A 224 4.33 -12.67 -10.95
N TYR A 225 4.93 -11.47 -10.88
CA TYR A 225 4.28 -10.25 -10.42
C TYR A 225 3.78 -9.43 -11.60
N LEU A 226 2.51 -8.99 -11.56
CA LEU A 226 1.91 -8.09 -12.55
C LEU A 226 1.37 -6.84 -11.85
N TYR A 227 1.85 -5.67 -12.26
CA TYR A 227 1.42 -4.40 -11.68
C TYR A 227 0.50 -3.61 -12.61
N ILE A 228 -0.65 -3.16 -12.10
CA ILE A 228 -1.65 -2.36 -12.83
C ILE A 228 -1.88 -1.04 -12.07
N ARG A 229 -1.56 0.09 -12.71
CA ARG A 229 -1.54 1.43 -12.07
C ARG A 229 -2.77 2.30 -12.31
N ASP A 230 -3.74 1.77 -13.04
CA ASP A 230 -4.73 2.60 -13.75
C ASP A 230 -5.82 3.14 -12.82
N ALA A 231 -6.19 2.40 -11.77
CA ALA A 231 -7.20 2.82 -10.79
C ALA A 231 -6.72 4.02 -9.97
N ASP A 232 -5.57 3.91 -9.30
CA ASP A 232 -4.93 5.01 -8.57
C ASP A 232 -4.75 6.27 -9.44
N LYS A 233 -4.05 6.14 -10.57
CA LYS A 233 -3.77 7.27 -11.48
C LYS A 233 -5.06 7.99 -11.87
N THR A 234 -6.12 7.25 -12.18
CA THR A 234 -7.40 7.85 -12.60
C THR A 234 -8.12 8.47 -11.40
N GLY A 235 -8.06 7.82 -10.24
CA GLY A 235 -8.64 8.30 -8.98
C GLY A 235 -8.06 9.65 -8.58
N HIS A 236 -6.74 9.77 -8.53
CA HIS A 236 -6.08 11.05 -8.22
C HIS A 236 -6.36 12.17 -9.22
N ASN A 237 -6.59 11.87 -10.50
CA ASN A 237 -6.83 12.92 -11.50
C ASN A 237 -8.31 13.33 -11.63
N TYR A 238 -9.25 12.42 -11.32
CA TYR A 238 -10.67 12.63 -11.65
C TYR A 238 -11.66 12.23 -10.55
N GLY A 239 -11.18 11.60 -9.47
CA GLY A 239 -12.02 11.06 -8.40
C GLY A 239 -12.35 9.58 -8.62
N TRP A 240 -12.26 8.77 -7.56
CA TRP A 240 -12.50 7.31 -7.64
C TRP A 240 -13.95 6.93 -7.97
N ASN A 241 -14.90 7.84 -7.76
CA ASN A 241 -16.32 7.64 -8.07
C ASN A 241 -16.75 8.23 -9.42
N SER A 242 -15.81 8.76 -10.23
CA SER A 242 -16.08 9.38 -11.52
C SER A 242 -16.30 8.38 -12.67
N ASP A 243 -16.98 8.79 -13.74
CA ASP A 243 -17.14 7.98 -14.96
C ASP A 243 -15.79 7.56 -15.57
N LYS A 244 -14.77 8.41 -15.44
CA LYS A 244 -13.42 8.10 -15.93
C LYS A 244 -12.79 6.96 -15.13
N TRP A 245 -12.97 6.96 -13.81
CA TRP A 245 -12.52 5.88 -12.95
C TRP A 245 -13.31 4.60 -13.20
N ILE A 246 -14.63 4.67 -13.36
CA ILE A 246 -15.48 3.52 -13.70
C ILE A 246 -15.00 2.88 -15.02
N GLY A 247 -14.74 3.68 -16.05
CA GLY A 247 -14.20 3.15 -17.30
C GLY A 247 -12.79 2.54 -17.15
N ALA A 248 -11.95 3.07 -16.25
CA ALA A 248 -10.67 2.45 -15.91
C ALA A 248 -10.86 1.10 -15.20
N PHE A 249 -11.80 1.04 -14.26
CA PHE A 249 -12.15 -0.15 -13.51
C PHE A 249 -12.70 -1.28 -14.41
N GLU A 250 -13.58 -0.96 -15.36
CA GLU A 250 -14.06 -1.92 -16.38
C GLU A 250 -12.90 -2.50 -17.23
N ARG A 251 -11.93 -1.65 -17.61
CA ARG A 251 -10.73 -2.11 -18.34
C ARG A 251 -9.81 -2.96 -17.48
N ILE A 252 -9.74 -2.70 -16.17
CA ILE A 252 -8.97 -3.53 -15.23
C ILE A 252 -9.62 -4.90 -15.11
N ASP A 253 -10.94 -4.96 -14.88
CA ASP A 253 -11.69 -6.22 -14.82
C ASP A 253 -11.52 -7.05 -16.11
N ALA A 254 -11.61 -6.41 -17.27
CA ALA A 254 -11.39 -7.06 -18.56
C ALA A 254 -9.95 -7.63 -18.73
N GLN A 255 -8.93 -6.91 -18.22
CA GLN A 255 -7.54 -7.39 -18.22
C GLN A 255 -7.37 -8.61 -17.30
N LEU A 256 -7.93 -8.57 -16.10
CA LEU A 256 -7.87 -9.67 -15.14
C LEU A 256 -8.61 -10.91 -15.65
N SER A 257 -9.78 -10.70 -16.27
CA SER A 257 -10.54 -11.75 -16.95
C SER A 257 -9.75 -12.35 -18.14
N ALA A 258 -8.99 -11.52 -18.88
CA ALA A 258 -8.11 -11.99 -19.94
C ALA A 258 -6.90 -12.77 -19.39
N LEU A 259 -6.30 -12.34 -18.28
CA LEU A 259 -5.25 -13.07 -17.58
C LEU A 259 -5.73 -14.47 -17.22
N ARG A 260 -6.90 -14.58 -16.57
CA ARG A 260 -7.50 -15.85 -16.18
C ARG A 260 -7.74 -16.81 -17.35
N ARG A 261 -8.11 -16.31 -18.53
CA ARG A 261 -8.33 -17.15 -19.72
C ARG A 261 -7.04 -17.61 -20.40
N ASN A 262 -5.96 -16.85 -20.27
CA ASN A 262 -4.71 -17.08 -21.02
C ASN A 262 -3.60 -17.68 -20.16
N ALA A 263 -3.70 -17.61 -18.84
CA ALA A 263 -2.75 -18.24 -17.94
C ALA A 263 -2.75 -19.77 -18.14
N PRO A 264 -1.58 -20.43 -18.02
CA PRO A 264 -1.50 -21.89 -18.12
C PRO A 264 -2.40 -22.57 -17.09
N LYS A 265 -3.07 -23.67 -17.47
CA LYS A 265 -3.95 -24.42 -16.58
C LYS A 265 -3.23 -24.82 -15.28
N GLY A 266 -3.87 -24.60 -14.14
CA GLY A 266 -3.29 -24.89 -12.82
C GLY A 266 -2.37 -23.79 -12.28
N THR A 267 -2.29 -22.63 -12.92
CA THR A 267 -1.61 -21.45 -12.38
C THR A 267 -2.48 -20.82 -11.29
N LEU A 268 -1.90 -20.60 -10.11
CA LEU A 268 -2.51 -19.83 -9.03
C LEU A 268 -2.54 -18.35 -9.43
N ILE A 269 -3.71 -17.72 -9.39
CA ILE A 269 -3.88 -16.29 -9.63
C ILE A 269 -4.33 -15.64 -8.33
N VAL A 270 -3.56 -14.67 -7.85
CA VAL A 270 -3.92 -13.87 -6.68
C VAL A 270 -4.04 -12.41 -7.13
N ILE A 271 -5.10 -11.72 -6.71
CA ILE A 271 -5.35 -10.31 -7.04
C ILE A 271 -5.48 -9.54 -5.73
N THR A 272 -4.66 -8.50 -5.56
CA THR A 272 -4.62 -7.62 -4.39
C THR A 272 -4.44 -6.16 -4.80
N ALA A 273 -4.42 -5.26 -3.82
CA ALA A 273 -4.02 -3.87 -3.96
C ALA A 273 -3.00 -3.49 -2.88
N ASP A 274 -2.35 -2.34 -3.06
CA ASP A 274 -1.51 -1.69 -2.06
C ASP A 274 -2.34 -0.86 -1.08
N HIS A 275 -3.39 -0.19 -1.55
CA HIS A 275 -4.34 0.57 -0.74
C HIS A 275 -5.68 0.77 -1.47
N GLY A 276 -6.64 1.32 -0.75
CA GLY A 276 -7.86 1.89 -1.31
C GLY A 276 -7.77 3.39 -1.57
N MET A 277 -8.92 4.02 -1.77
CA MET A 277 -8.99 5.42 -2.19
C MET A 277 -10.22 6.11 -1.60
N VAL A 278 -10.05 7.34 -1.12
CA VAL A 278 -11.13 8.19 -0.59
C VAL A 278 -11.31 9.43 -1.44
N SER A 279 -12.53 9.97 -1.48
CA SER A 279 -12.76 11.32 -2.01
C SER A 279 -12.21 12.35 -1.01
N SER A 280 -11.61 13.43 -1.52
CA SER A 280 -11.26 14.60 -0.72
C SER A 280 -12.38 15.64 -0.78
N SER A 281 -12.55 16.42 0.29
CA SER A 281 -13.47 17.57 0.30
C SER A 281 -12.65 18.87 0.34
N PRO A 282 -12.87 19.81 -0.59
CA PRO A 282 -12.27 21.15 -0.53
C PRO A 282 -12.58 21.91 0.77
N GLU A 283 -13.77 21.69 1.33
CA GLU A 283 -14.26 22.32 2.57
C GLU A 283 -13.58 21.76 3.82
N GLN A 284 -13.15 20.48 3.76
CA GLN A 284 -12.42 19.80 4.84
C GLN A 284 -10.90 19.81 4.63
N ARG A 285 -10.40 20.63 3.70
CA ARG A 285 -8.97 20.80 3.46
C ARG A 285 -8.35 21.75 4.50
N ILE A 286 -7.41 21.23 5.27
CA ILE A 286 -6.60 21.98 6.23
C ILE A 286 -5.29 22.36 5.55
N ASP A 287 -5.06 23.65 5.34
CA ASP A 287 -3.80 24.18 4.80
C ASP A 287 -2.98 24.78 5.94
N ILE A 288 -1.87 24.13 6.29
CA ILE A 288 -0.97 24.54 7.39
C ILE A 288 -0.47 25.96 7.17
N ALA A 289 -0.23 26.35 5.92
CA ALA A 289 0.22 27.70 5.56
C ALA A 289 -0.77 28.80 5.96
N ALA A 290 -2.06 28.47 6.05
CA ALA A 290 -3.14 29.39 6.38
C ALA A 290 -3.52 29.36 7.87
N GLU A 291 -2.89 28.49 8.67
CA GLU A 291 -3.19 28.29 10.09
C GLU A 291 -1.92 28.47 10.95
N PRO A 292 -1.57 29.72 11.32
CA PRO A 292 -0.36 30.01 12.11
C PRO A 292 -0.24 29.21 13.40
N GLN A 293 -1.38 28.87 14.03
CA GLN A 293 -1.45 28.02 15.21
C GLN A 293 -0.93 26.59 14.98
N LEU A 294 -1.19 26.03 13.78
CA LEU A 294 -0.73 24.69 13.41
C LEU A 294 0.72 24.71 12.93
N ALA A 295 1.15 25.82 12.32
CA ALA A 295 2.51 26.00 11.83
C ALA A 295 3.54 26.29 12.93
N ARG A 296 3.11 26.75 14.11
CA ARG A 296 4.00 27.11 15.22
C ARG A 296 4.77 25.89 15.75
N GLY A 297 6.10 25.99 15.75
CA GLY A 297 6.99 24.94 16.23
C GLY A 297 7.18 23.77 15.27
N VAL A 298 6.73 23.90 14.02
CA VAL A 298 6.88 22.87 12.97
C VAL A 298 7.97 23.31 12.00
N ALA A 299 9.12 22.63 12.07
CA ALA A 299 10.27 22.87 11.21
C ALA A 299 10.07 22.36 9.77
N ALA A 300 9.42 21.20 9.62
CA ALA A 300 9.12 20.62 8.32
C ALA A 300 7.84 19.76 8.33
N VAL A 301 7.27 19.57 7.15
CA VAL A 301 6.08 18.72 6.95
C VAL A 301 6.41 17.68 5.87
N GLY A 302 6.22 16.41 6.23
CA GLY A 302 6.32 15.26 5.33
C GLY A 302 5.08 14.37 5.41
N GLY A 303 5.23 13.11 5.02
CA GLY A 303 4.13 12.16 4.88
C GLY A 303 3.32 12.41 3.61
N GLU A 304 2.00 12.38 3.76
CA GLU A 304 1.03 12.56 2.69
C GLU A 304 -0.26 13.22 3.20
N PRO A 305 -1.16 13.71 2.33
CA PRO A 305 -2.30 14.52 2.78
C PRO A 305 -3.25 13.84 3.76
N ARG A 306 -3.25 12.51 3.80
CA ARG A 306 -4.07 11.70 4.71
C ARG A 306 -3.31 11.21 5.94
N ALA A 307 -1.98 11.27 5.94
CA ALA A 307 -1.10 10.85 7.01
C ALA A 307 0.11 11.78 7.07
N ALA A 308 -0.08 12.99 7.60
CA ALA A 308 0.98 13.99 7.66
C ALA A 308 1.97 13.62 8.78
N MET A 309 3.25 13.89 8.51
CA MET A 309 4.34 13.79 9.49
C MET A 309 4.88 15.20 9.73
N LEU A 310 4.84 15.65 10.98
CA LEU A 310 5.36 16.94 11.40
C LEU A 310 6.70 16.72 12.08
N TYR A 311 7.71 17.46 11.64
CA TYR A 311 9.03 17.50 12.25
C TYR A 311 9.10 18.78 13.07
N VAL A 312 9.35 18.63 14.36
CA VAL A 312 9.23 19.70 15.35
C VAL A 312 10.58 20.43 15.50
N GLU A 313 10.54 21.75 15.76
CA GLU A 313 11.73 22.54 16.04
C GLU A 313 12.46 22.03 17.29
N GLU A 314 13.79 22.12 17.34
CA GLU A 314 14.61 21.51 18.42
C GLU A 314 14.22 21.98 19.84
N ASP A 315 13.77 23.23 19.97
CA ASP A 315 13.37 23.86 21.24
C ASP A 315 11.87 23.67 21.57
N GLU A 316 11.09 23.00 20.71
CA GLU A 316 9.65 22.79 20.89
C GLU A 316 9.35 21.36 21.37
N SER A 317 8.33 21.23 22.24
CA SER A 317 7.85 19.93 22.72
C SER A 317 6.94 19.27 21.67
N PRO A 318 7.24 18.04 21.21
CA PRO A 318 6.33 17.29 20.34
C PRO A 318 4.95 17.06 20.95
N ASP A 319 4.87 16.94 22.29
CA ASP A 319 3.59 16.79 22.99
C ASP A 319 2.76 18.08 22.90
N ASP A 320 3.38 19.26 23.06
CA ASP A 320 2.69 20.55 22.96
C ASP A 320 2.20 20.82 21.52
N VAL A 321 2.99 20.42 20.52
CA VAL A 321 2.57 20.44 19.11
C VAL A 321 1.40 19.48 18.90
N ALA A 322 1.50 18.24 19.37
CA ALA A 322 0.45 17.26 19.24
C ALA A 322 -0.87 17.72 19.89
N ASP A 323 -0.81 18.34 21.07
CA ASP A 323 -2.00 18.85 21.77
C ASP A 323 -2.68 20.00 21.02
N ARG A 324 -1.92 20.93 20.44
CA ARG A 324 -2.47 21.96 19.53
C ARG A 324 -3.23 21.35 18.35
N TRP A 325 -2.62 20.32 17.74
CA TRP A 325 -3.21 19.64 16.60
C TRP A 325 -4.46 18.83 17.01
N ARG A 326 -4.46 18.19 18.19
CA ARG A 326 -5.65 17.52 18.75
C ARG A 326 -6.78 18.50 19.01
N GLU A 327 -6.49 19.63 19.64
CA GLU A 327 -7.48 20.66 19.93
C GLU A 327 -8.13 21.18 18.64
N ARG A 328 -7.32 21.43 17.60
CA ARG A 328 -7.80 21.95 16.33
C ARG A 328 -8.59 20.93 15.50
N LEU A 329 -8.16 19.67 15.49
CA LEU A 329 -8.73 18.65 14.60
C LEU A 329 -9.86 17.86 15.24
N GLY A 330 -9.85 17.66 16.57
CA GLY A 330 -10.84 16.83 17.25
C GLY A 330 -10.99 15.48 16.56
N ASP A 331 -12.23 15.09 16.26
CA ASP A 331 -12.55 13.81 15.60
C ASP A 331 -12.18 13.75 14.10
N LEU A 332 -11.66 14.84 13.52
CA LEU A 332 -11.25 14.89 12.11
C LEU A 332 -9.92 14.18 11.86
N ALA A 333 -9.13 13.89 12.90
CA ALA A 333 -7.88 13.15 12.77
C ALA A 333 -7.46 12.47 14.08
N LEU A 334 -6.66 11.42 13.96
CA LEU A 334 -5.91 10.85 15.08
C LEU A 334 -4.49 11.41 15.08
N VAL A 335 -4.15 12.13 16.15
CA VAL A 335 -2.85 12.76 16.34
C VAL A 335 -2.05 12.00 17.39
N ARG A 336 -0.87 11.53 17.01
CA ARG A 336 0.07 10.79 17.87
C ARG A 336 1.43 11.46 17.84
N THR A 337 2.16 11.46 18.95
CA THR A 337 3.61 11.66 18.89
C THR A 337 4.29 10.41 18.31
N ARG A 338 5.54 10.56 17.86
CA ARG A 338 6.35 9.44 17.36
C ARG A 338 6.43 8.30 18.37
N SER A 339 6.67 8.61 19.64
CA SER A 339 6.75 7.61 20.71
C SER A 339 5.43 6.84 20.87
N GLN A 340 4.30 7.56 20.86
CA GLN A 340 2.97 6.94 20.88
C GLN A 340 2.73 6.05 19.66
N ALA A 341 3.07 6.51 18.44
CA ALA A 341 2.88 5.71 17.23
C ALA A 341 3.75 4.44 17.20
N VAL A 342 5.00 4.52 17.68
CA VAL A 342 5.89 3.36 17.82
C VAL A 342 5.34 2.38 18.86
N ALA A 343 4.93 2.87 20.04
CA ALA A 343 4.34 2.05 21.09
C ALA A 343 3.02 1.38 20.64
N ASP A 344 2.20 2.08 19.86
CA ASP A 344 0.97 1.55 19.28
C ASP A 344 1.23 0.50 18.18
N GLY A 345 2.48 0.37 17.71
CA GLY A 345 2.87 -0.57 16.65
C GLY A 345 2.48 -0.12 15.24
N VAL A 346 2.30 1.18 15.02
CA VAL A 346 1.81 1.77 13.76
C VAL A 346 2.65 1.35 12.55
N TYR A 347 3.98 1.33 12.72
CA TYR A 347 4.94 0.96 11.68
C TYR A 347 5.45 -0.49 11.79
N GLY A 348 4.85 -1.30 12.68
CA GLY A 348 5.38 -2.61 13.07
C GLY A 348 6.64 -2.49 13.93
N HIS A 349 7.56 -3.44 13.82
CA HIS A 349 8.89 -3.31 14.43
C HIS A 349 9.65 -2.15 13.76
N VAL A 350 10.28 -1.29 14.57
CA VAL A 350 11.00 -0.10 14.09
C VAL A 350 12.47 -0.19 14.47
N ASP A 351 13.34 -0.29 13.47
CA ASP A 351 14.78 -0.22 13.68
C ASP A 351 15.17 1.18 14.19
N GLU A 352 16.17 1.26 15.07
CA GLU A 352 16.66 2.55 15.59
C GLU A 352 17.06 3.54 14.47
N ARG A 353 17.62 3.03 13.36
CA ARG A 353 17.99 3.83 12.18
C ARG A 353 16.80 4.51 11.48
N VAL A 354 15.58 3.98 11.67
CA VAL A 354 14.35 4.45 11.01
C VAL A 354 13.62 5.49 11.86
N LEU A 355 13.83 5.52 13.17
CA LEU A 355 13.18 6.49 14.07
C LEU A 355 13.31 7.96 13.63
N PRO A 356 14.48 8.45 13.17
CA PRO A 356 14.62 9.83 12.73
C PRO A 356 13.92 10.15 11.40
N MET A 357 13.50 9.12 10.64
CA MET A 357 12.74 9.27 9.40
C MET A 357 11.24 9.47 9.66
N ILE A 358 10.76 9.07 10.84
CA ILE A 358 9.37 9.24 11.25
C ILE A 358 9.23 10.61 11.91
N GLY A 359 8.24 11.39 11.48
CA GLY A 359 7.96 12.70 12.09
C GLY A 359 7.66 12.61 13.58
N ASP A 360 8.00 13.66 14.32
CA ASP A 360 7.79 13.75 15.76
C ASP A 360 6.31 13.75 16.16
N VAL A 361 5.44 14.25 15.28
CA VAL A 361 3.98 14.17 15.39
C VAL A 361 3.37 13.64 14.10
N LEU A 362 2.46 12.70 14.21
CA LEU A 362 1.74 12.06 13.12
C LEU A 362 0.26 12.42 13.16
N VAL A 363 -0.31 12.76 12.01
CA VAL A 363 -1.69 13.18 11.86
C VAL A 363 -2.38 12.32 10.82
N SER A 364 -3.13 11.31 11.28
CA SER A 364 -3.91 10.43 10.41
C SER A 364 -5.33 10.96 10.25
N ALA A 365 -5.68 11.44 9.07
CA ALA A 365 -6.97 12.07 8.78
C ALA A 365 -8.13 11.06 8.79
N ALA A 366 -9.28 11.45 9.35
CA ALA A 366 -10.55 10.73 9.22
C ALA A 366 -11.39 11.36 8.09
N GLN A 367 -12.57 10.80 7.82
CA GLN A 367 -13.55 11.41 6.88
C GLN A 367 -12.90 11.74 5.51
N HIS A 368 -13.23 12.88 4.90
CA HIS A 368 -12.64 13.37 3.65
C HIS A 368 -11.55 14.43 3.86
N VAL A 369 -11.05 14.55 5.09
CA VAL A 369 -10.07 15.58 5.48
C VAL A 369 -8.75 15.36 4.77
N THR A 370 -8.12 16.46 4.36
CA THR A 370 -6.73 16.46 3.86
C THR A 370 -5.94 17.52 4.59
N VAL A 371 -4.71 17.20 4.97
CA VAL A 371 -3.74 18.12 5.59
C VAL A 371 -2.65 18.41 4.59
N VAL A 372 -2.50 19.67 4.19
CA VAL A 372 -1.59 20.10 3.13
C VAL A 372 -0.77 21.31 3.58
N ASP A 373 0.30 21.62 2.86
CA ASP A 373 1.08 22.84 3.07
C ASP A 373 1.37 23.51 1.74
N SER A 374 0.60 24.56 1.42
CA SER A 374 0.72 25.28 0.15
C SER A 374 2.03 26.08 0.00
N ARG A 375 2.85 26.21 1.04
CA ARG A 375 4.19 26.83 0.94
C ARG A 375 5.17 25.93 0.18
N ILE A 376 5.00 24.62 0.27
CA ILE A 376 5.95 23.63 -0.26
C ILE A 376 5.33 22.68 -1.29
N GLN A 377 3.99 22.56 -1.31
CA GLN A 377 3.26 21.70 -2.24
C GLN A 377 2.65 22.51 -3.38
N SER A 378 2.69 21.97 -4.61
CA SER A 378 2.03 22.61 -5.76
C SER A 378 0.51 22.69 -5.58
N ASP A 379 -0.13 23.69 -6.18
CA ASP A 379 -1.59 23.87 -6.11
C ASP A 379 -2.37 22.59 -6.50
N LYS A 380 -1.96 21.92 -7.59
CA LYS A 380 -2.56 20.65 -8.02
C LYS A 380 -2.48 19.57 -6.94
N ALA A 381 -1.33 19.41 -6.28
CA ALA A 381 -1.14 18.39 -5.25
C ALA A 381 -2.03 18.65 -4.02
N THR A 382 -2.31 19.91 -3.71
CA THR A 382 -3.19 20.30 -2.59
C THR A 382 -4.69 20.20 -2.88
N ARG A 383 -5.09 19.76 -4.09
CA ARG A 383 -6.48 19.77 -4.57
C ARG A 383 -6.87 18.49 -5.31
N LEU A 384 -6.15 17.39 -5.09
CA LEU A 384 -6.48 16.12 -5.73
C LEU A 384 -7.88 15.66 -5.29
N PRO A 385 -8.82 15.32 -6.21
CA PRO A 385 -10.19 14.92 -5.90
C PRO A 385 -10.32 13.60 -5.13
N SER A 386 -9.29 12.77 -5.16
CA SER A 386 -9.20 11.58 -4.34
C SER A 386 -7.77 11.34 -3.90
N VAL A 387 -7.63 10.79 -2.70
CA VAL A 387 -6.37 10.59 -1.99
C VAL A 387 -6.46 9.32 -1.13
N HIS A 388 -5.33 8.91 -0.57
CA HIS A 388 -5.20 7.80 0.36
C HIS A 388 -4.04 8.11 1.33
N GLY A 389 -3.85 7.24 2.32
CA GLY A 389 -2.71 7.27 3.23
C GLY A 389 -3.05 7.04 4.71
N SER A 390 -4.31 7.28 5.10
CA SER A 390 -4.75 7.17 6.49
C SER A 390 -5.20 5.75 6.86
N GLN A 391 -5.51 5.58 8.14
CA GLN A 391 -5.95 4.32 8.76
C GLN A 391 -7.49 4.12 8.73
N THR A 392 -8.17 4.49 7.63
CA THR A 392 -9.61 4.21 7.47
C THR A 392 -9.86 2.86 6.80
N SER A 393 -11.06 2.30 6.90
CA SER A 393 -11.39 1.06 6.18
C SER A 393 -11.33 1.24 4.66
N LEU A 394 -11.80 2.39 4.16
CA LEU A 394 -11.80 2.67 2.72
C LEU A 394 -10.38 2.75 2.11
N GLU A 395 -9.38 3.02 2.94
CA GLU A 395 -7.97 3.10 2.55
C GLU A 395 -7.19 1.81 2.84
N MET A 396 -7.45 1.18 3.99
CA MET A 396 -6.62 0.09 4.49
C MET A 396 -7.16 -1.31 4.14
N ASP A 397 -8.46 -1.45 3.86
CA ASP A 397 -9.04 -2.74 3.44
C ASP A 397 -8.82 -2.93 1.93
N ILE A 398 -7.99 -3.91 1.59
CA ILE A 398 -7.62 -4.25 0.22
C ILE A 398 -8.18 -5.63 -0.15
N PRO A 399 -8.45 -5.88 -1.45
CA PRO A 399 -8.90 -7.19 -1.90
C PRO A 399 -7.82 -8.24 -1.71
N PHE A 400 -8.25 -9.47 -1.44
CA PHE A 400 -7.44 -10.67 -1.60
C PHE A 400 -8.31 -11.70 -2.29
N LEU A 401 -8.17 -11.78 -3.61
CA LEU A 401 -9.00 -12.62 -4.46
C LEU A 401 -8.12 -13.71 -5.07
N VAL A 402 -8.61 -14.94 -5.03
CA VAL A 402 -7.88 -16.13 -5.45
C VAL A 402 -8.66 -16.83 -6.55
N ASP A 403 -7.97 -17.23 -7.61
CA ASP A 403 -8.51 -18.05 -8.70
C ASP A 403 -7.43 -19.06 -9.16
N MET A 404 -7.85 -20.08 -9.90
CA MET A 404 -6.99 -21.08 -10.52
C MET A 404 -7.30 -21.13 -12.01
N ALA A 405 -6.28 -20.93 -12.86
CA ALA A 405 -6.42 -20.92 -14.31
C ALA A 405 -6.90 -22.24 -14.93
#